data_AF-A0A662RUI9-F1
#
_entry.id   AF-A0A662RUI9-F1
#
_cell.length_a   1.000
_cell.length_b   1.000
_cell.length_c   1.000
_cell.angle_alpha   90.00
_cell.angle_beta   90.00
_cell.angle_gamma   90.00
#
_symmetry.space_group_name_H-M   'P 1'
#
loop_
_entity.id
_entity.type
_entity.pdbx_description
1 polymer ?
#
loop_
_entity_poly.entity_id
_entity_poly.type
_entity_poly.pdbx_seq_one_letter_code
_entity_poly.pdbx_strand_id
1 'polypeptide(L)'
;MNVLDLAESGPSMEEGGFDRRLAKLCRELVIEYDVRFDPDRPVVDDDGLAEAVFEAGLRLASEMGVYCLNVGRVIKFSEEDLLENALGAPGSLTIGMEADARVLYPRGIEDRRRPIVFGGQPGASIPEEWFLPTAISYVREPLVDALNHGRLDVVEGRRVRARSPLEAIATMRELRLLREATKISGREGIHLLAGESGVTCVGTLAVASERYLRTSDAHLIGVISELKTDYDRLTEAVCLADYGAISAT
;
A
#
# COMPACT_ATOMS: atom_id res chain seq x y z
N MET A 1 16.79 13.24 -12.49
CA MET A 1 17.18 11.86 -12.81
C MET A 1 16.05 10.96 -12.35
N ASN A 2 15.61 9.96 -13.13
CA ASN A 2 14.47 9.13 -12.74
C ASN A 2 14.89 8.12 -11.65
N VAL A 3 13.97 7.70 -10.79
CA VAL A 3 14.15 6.63 -9.78
C VAL A 3 14.82 5.38 -10.36
N LEU A 4 14.51 4.99 -11.61
CA LEU A 4 15.15 3.84 -12.26
C LEU A 4 16.64 4.06 -12.52
N ASP A 5 17.04 5.27 -12.95
CA ASP A 5 18.45 5.61 -13.12
C ASP A 5 19.18 5.63 -11.76
N LEU A 6 18.51 6.11 -10.72
CA LEU A 6 19.05 6.14 -9.35
C LEU A 6 19.21 4.73 -8.77
N ALA A 7 18.33 3.79 -9.11
CA ALA A 7 18.47 2.39 -8.71
C ALA A 7 19.74 1.75 -9.30
N GLU A 8 20.04 2.02 -10.56
CA GLU A 8 21.19 1.44 -11.27
C GLU A 8 22.52 2.15 -10.94
N SER A 9 22.49 3.45 -10.65
CA SER A 9 23.68 4.28 -10.42
C SER A 9 24.00 4.57 -8.96
N GLY A 10 23.05 4.34 -8.05
CA GLY A 10 23.18 4.62 -6.62
C GLY A 10 24.32 3.85 -5.94
N PRO A 11 24.76 4.27 -4.74
CA PRO A 11 25.86 3.63 -4.04
C PRO A 11 25.57 2.16 -3.75
N SER A 12 26.55 1.30 -4.02
CA SER A 12 26.44 -0.14 -3.76
C SER A 12 26.64 -0.43 -2.27
N MET A 13 25.84 -1.36 -1.74
CA MET A 13 25.87 -1.76 -0.34
C MET A 13 25.39 -3.22 -0.20
N GLU A 14 25.99 -3.98 0.71
CA GLU A 14 25.44 -5.28 1.11
C GLU A 14 24.17 -5.09 1.93
N GLU A 15 23.14 -5.91 1.70
CA GLU A 15 21.86 -5.82 2.43
C GLU A 15 22.06 -5.84 3.96
N GLY A 16 22.85 -6.79 4.47
CA GLY A 16 23.14 -6.84 5.91
C GLY A 16 23.91 -5.61 6.42
N GLY A 17 24.68 -4.95 5.55
CA GLY A 17 25.32 -3.67 5.86
C GLY A 17 24.31 -2.53 5.95
N PHE A 18 23.35 -2.49 5.04
CA PHE A 18 22.25 -1.53 5.04
C PHE A 18 21.40 -1.66 6.32
N ASP A 19 21.00 -2.87 6.68
CA ASP A 19 20.18 -3.12 7.87
C ASP A 19 20.88 -2.70 9.18
N ARG A 20 22.18 -3.03 9.30
CA ARG A 20 22.98 -2.61 10.47
C ARG A 20 23.12 -1.09 10.55
N ARG A 21 23.31 -0.42 9.41
CA ARG A 21 23.42 1.04 9.35
C ARG A 21 22.08 1.70 9.70
N LEU A 22 20.98 1.19 9.15
CA LEU A 22 19.63 1.64 9.46
C LEU A 22 19.34 1.59 10.96
N ALA A 23 19.56 0.42 11.56
CA ALA A 23 19.33 0.23 12.99
C ALA A 23 20.22 1.13 13.87
N LYS A 24 21.47 1.40 13.44
CA LYS A 24 22.37 2.33 14.14
C LYS A 24 21.85 3.76 14.07
N LEU A 25 21.52 4.23 12.87
CA LEU A 25 21.05 5.60 12.66
C LEU A 25 19.71 5.85 13.36
N CYS A 26 18.76 4.91 13.31
CA CYS A 26 17.51 5.03 14.07
C CYS A 26 17.77 5.24 15.57
N ARG A 27 18.70 4.50 16.18
CA ARG A 27 19.04 4.68 17.60
C ARG A 27 19.68 6.03 17.89
N GLU A 28 20.54 6.50 16.98
CA GLU A 28 21.22 7.80 17.10
C GLU A 28 20.18 8.93 17.05
N LEU A 29 19.28 8.90 16.07
CA LEU A 29 18.22 9.91 15.92
C LEU A 29 17.21 9.90 17.06
N VAL A 30 16.81 8.72 17.56
CA VAL A 30 15.91 8.63 18.73
C VAL A 30 16.53 9.30 19.95
N ILE A 31 17.83 9.16 20.18
CA ILE A 31 18.54 9.82 21.29
C ILE A 31 18.70 11.32 21.02
N GLU A 32 19.09 11.69 19.79
CA GLU A 32 19.36 13.08 19.40
C GLU A 32 18.11 13.97 19.49
N TYR A 33 16.96 13.47 19.04
CA TYR A 33 15.68 14.18 19.03
C TYR A 33 14.84 13.91 20.29
N ASP A 34 15.37 13.18 21.28
CA ASP A 34 14.68 12.77 22.52
C ASP A 34 13.29 12.15 22.30
N VAL A 35 13.16 11.31 21.27
CA VAL A 35 11.88 10.66 20.92
C VAL A 35 11.55 9.58 21.96
N ARG A 36 10.46 9.79 22.72
CA ARG A 36 10.02 8.88 23.77
C ARG A 36 8.55 8.50 23.59
N PHE A 37 8.29 7.19 23.58
CA PHE A 37 6.93 6.67 23.57
C PHE A 37 6.43 6.41 24.99
N ASP A 38 5.25 6.95 25.32
CA ASP A 38 4.54 6.68 26.56
C ASP A 38 3.40 5.68 26.30
N PRO A 39 3.51 4.43 26.79
CA PRO A 39 2.47 3.41 26.57
C PRO A 39 1.14 3.74 27.27
N ASP A 40 1.15 4.59 28.31
CA ASP A 40 -0.08 5.02 29.00
C ASP A 40 -0.77 6.17 28.23
N ARG A 41 -0.08 6.78 27.26
CA ARG A 41 -0.58 7.85 26.39
C ARG A 41 -0.29 7.54 24.92
N PRO A 42 -0.99 6.54 24.33
CA PRO A 42 -0.73 6.10 22.96
C PRO A 42 -1.12 7.12 21.89
N VAL A 43 -1.98 8.09 22.23
CA VAL A 43 -2.29 9.23 21.37
C VAL A 43 -1.41 10.40 21.82
N VAL A 44 -0.46 10.78 20.96
CA VAL A 44 0.43 11.91 21.21
C VAL A 44 -0.34 13.21 20.97
N ASP A 45 -0.44 14.02 22.02
CA ASP A 45 -0.97 15.39 22.02
C ASP A 45 0.14 16.44 22.27
N ASP A 46 1.40 16.00 22.19
CA ASP A 46 2.60 16.82 22.30
C ASP A 46 3.12 17.16 20.91
N ASP A 47 2.86 18.40 20.47
CA ASP A 47 3.31 18.92 19.18
C ASP A 47 4.83 18.87 19.03
N GLY A 48 5.59 19.03 20.11
CA GLY A 48 7.06 18.97 20.08
C GLY A 48 7.57 17.57 19.80
N LEU A 49 6.92 16.55 20.36
CA LEU A 49 7.24 15.15 20.04
C LEU A 49 6.87 14.82 18.58
N ALA A 50 5.74 15.34 18.08
CA ALA A 50 5.33 15.14 16.70
C ALA A 50 6.34 15.77 15.70
N GLU A 51 6.80 16.99 15.98
CA GLU A 51 7.83 17.69 15.19
C GLU A 51 9.16 16.92 15.25
N ALA A 52 9.60 16.49 16.43
CA ALA A 52 10.82 15.72 16.61
C ALA A 52 10.81 14.39 15.83
N VAL A 53 9.68 13.66 15.85
CA VAL A 53 9.53 12.41 15.07
C VAL A 53 9.55 12.69 13.57
N PHE A 54 8.90 13.77 13.12
CA PHE A 54 8.90 14.16 11.72
C PHE A 54 10.30 14.51 11.22
N GLU A 55 11.03 15.37 11.94
CA GLU A 55 12.40 15.78 11.58
C GLU A 55 13.37 14.59 11.61
N ALA A 56 13.31 13.76 12.66
CA ALA A 56 14.11 12.53 12.74
C ALA A 56 13.80 11.56 11.58
N GLY A 57 12.52 11.40 11.23
CA GLY A 57 12.08 10.55 10.13
C GLY A 57 12.55 11.06 8.76
N LEU A 58 12.46 12.37 8.52
CA LEU A 58 12.93 13.00 7.29
C LEU A 58 14.45 12.81 7.12
N ARG A 59 15.21 13.07 8.18
CA ARG A 59 16.67 12.87 8.18
C ARG A 59 17.04 11.40 7.98
N LEU A 60 16.33 10.48 8.66
CA LEU A 60 16.51 9.04 8.46
C LEU A 60 16.31 8.65 6.99
N ALA A 61 15.18 9.09 6.39
CA ALA A 61 14.84 8.78 5.01
C ALA A 61 15.87 9.36 4.02
N SER A 62 16.29 10.62 4.21
CA SER A 62 17.30 11.23 3.35
C SER A 62 18.66 10.56 3.52
N GLU A 63 19.12 10.29 4.75
CA GLU A 63 20.43 9.69 5.00
C GLU A 63 20.55 8.21 4.57
N MET A 64 19.47 7.44 4.73
CA MET A 64 19.43 6.03 4.36
C MET A 64 19.08 5.82 2.89
N GLY A 65 18.11 6.55 2.36
CA GLY A 65 17.50 6.23 1.07
C GLY A 65 16.72 4.91 1.10
N VAL A 66 16.43 4.37 -0.08
CA VAL A 66 15.71 3.09 -0.25
C VAL A 66 16.63 2.06 -0.90
N TYR A 67 16.82 0.91 -0.27
CA TYR A 67 17.66 -0.16 -0.80
C TYR A 67 16.91 -1.00 -1.85
N CYS A 68 17.49 -1.14 -3.05
CA CYS A 68 16.95 -1.99 -4.10
C CYS A 68 17.62 -3.37 -4.08
N LEU A 69 16.85 -4.39 -3.71
CA LEU A 69 17.34 -5.76 -3.49
C LEU A 69 18.00 -6.36 -4.75
N ASN A 70 17.46 -6.09 -5.93
CA ASN A 70 17.92 -6.72 -7.18
C ASN A 70 19.33 -6.30 -7.61
N VAL A 71 19.72 -5.06 -7.28
CA VAL A 71 21.01 -4.46 -7.71
C VAL A 71 21.99 -4.26 -6.57
N GLY A 72 21.55 -4.44 -5.32
CA GLY A 72 22.38 -4.21 -4.15
C GLY A 72 22.86 -2.76 -4.04
N ARG A 73 21.97 -1.82 -4.34
CA ARG A 73 22.25 -0.37 -4.37
C ARG A 73 21.17 0.41 -3.64
N VAL A 74 21.54 1.60 -3.20
CA VAL A 74 20.64 2.52 -2.50
C VAL A 74 20.20 3.64 -3.43
N ILE A 75 18.88 3.81 -3.56
CA ILE A 75 18.26 4.97 -4.19
C ILE A 75 18.26 6.12 -3.19
N LYS A 76 18.87 7.25 -3.54
CA LYS A 76 19.07 8.39 -2.64
C LYS A 76 18.19 9.57 -3.07
N PHE A 77 17.61 10.24 -2.08
CA PHE A 77 16.82 11.46 -2.22
C PHE A 77 17.34 12.54 -1.27
N SER A 78 17.31 13.80 -1.68
CA SER A 78 17.61 14.90 -0.75
C SER A 78 16.41 15.14 0.19
N GLU A 79 16.63 15.85 1.29
CA GLU A 79 15.53 16.24 2.18
C GLU A 79 14.54 17.14 1.44
N GLU A 80 15.03 18.05 0.59
CA GLU A 80 14.19 18.92 -0.22
C GLU A 80 13.32 18.12 -1.19
N ASP A 81 13.88 17.15 -1.92
CA ASP A 81 13.11 16.28 -2.81
C ASP A 81 12.00 15.55 -2.06
N LEU A 82 12.31 15.00 -0.87
CA LEU A 82 11.34 14.28 -0.04
C LEU A 82 10.21 15.21 0.43
N LEU A 83 10.55 16.41 0.91
CA LEU A 83 9.57 17.40 1.35
C LEU A 83 8.69 17.92 0.22
N GLU A 84 9.29 18.25 -0.93
CA GLU A 84 8.56 18.72 -2.11
C GLU A 84 7.55 17.67 -2.58
N ASN A 85 7.93 16.39 -2.62
CA ASN A 85 7.02 15.31 -2.99
C ASN A 85 5.93 15.08 -1.94
N ALA A 86 6.27 15.14 -0.65
CA ALA A 86 5.28 15.00 0.42
C ALA A 86 4.24 16.14 0.41
N LEU A 87 4.68 17.38 0.18
CA LEU A 87 3.80 18.55 0.08
C LEU A 87 3.01 18.58 -1.23
N GLY A 88 3.53 17.96 -2.29
CA GLY A 88 2.85 17.80 -3.58
C GLY A 88 1.78 16.71 -3.59
N ALA A 89 1.67 15.89 -2.54
CA ALA A 89 0.68 14.84 -2.44
C ALA A 89 -0.76 15.41 -2.46
N PRO A 90 -1.73 14.69 -3.08
CA PRO A 90 -3.09 15.17 -3.18
C PRO A 90 -3.76 15.29 -1.81
N GLY A 91 -4.33 16.45 -1.51
CA GLY A 91 -5.04 16.70 -0.25
C GLY A 91 -6.40 15.99 -0.11
N SER A 92 -6.89 15.33 -1.15
CA SER A 92 -8.06 14.45 -1.13
C SER A 92 -8.13 13.63 -2.42
N LEU A 93 -8.78 12.46 -2.38
CA LEU A 93 -8.93 11.57 -3.53
C LEU A 93 -10.36 11.04 -3.62
N THR A 94 -10.95 11.05 -4.81
CA THR A 94 -12.25 10.39 -5.04
C THR A 94 -12.02 8.94 -5.43
N ILE A 95 -12.64 8.02 -4.70
CA ILE A 95 -12.56 6.58 -4.90
C ILE A 95 -13.94 6.01 -5.22
N GLY A 96 -13.96 4.89 -5.94
CA GLY A 96 -15.20 4.28 -6.42
C GLY A 96 -15.90 5.15 -7.47
N MET A 97 -17.15 4.80 -7.78
CA MET A 97 -17.91 5.41 -8.87
C MET A 97 -19.36 5.65 -8.48
N GLU A 98 -20.00 6.59 -9.19
CA GLU A 98 -21.43 6.84 -9.13
C GLU A 98 -21.95 7.01 -7.67
N ALA A 99 -23.07 6.38 -7.33
CA ALA A 99 -23.70 6.48 -6.01
C ALA A 99 -22.84 5.93 -4.86
N ASP A 100 -21.86 5.07 -5.16
CA ASP A 100 -20.96 4.48 -4.17
C ASP A 100 -19.65 5.26 -4.02
N ALA A 101 -19.41 6.30 -4.82
CA ALA A 101 -18.18 7.09 -4.74
C ALA A 101 -17.99 7.71 -3.35
N ARG A 102 -16.74 7.78 -2.90
CA ARG A 102 -16.33 8.38 -1.63
C ARG A 102 -15.14 9.28 -1.83
N VAL A 103 -15.00 10.28 -0.97
CA VAL A 103 -13.80 11.12 -0.92
C VAL A 103 -12.95 10.63 0.24
N LEU A 104 -11.73 10.19 -0.04
CA LEU A 104 -10.66 10.07 0.96
C LEU A 104 -10.18 11.48 1.29
N TYR A 105 -10.17 11.82 2.58
CA TYR A 105 -9.80 13.14 3.07
C TYR A 105 -8.91 13.04 4.30
N PRO A 106 -8.00 14.00 4.52
CA PRO A 106 -7.18 14.07 5.71
C PRO A 106 -8.04 14.37 6.93
N ARG A 107 -7.74 13.67 8.02
CA ARG A 107 -8.34 13.89 9.34
C ARG A 107 -7.28 14.43 10.28
N GLY A 108 -7.57 15.55 10.93
CA GLY A 108 -6.73 16.06 12.01
C GLY A 108 -6.92 15.26 13.31
N ILE A 109 -6.13 15.62 14.32
CA ILE A 109 -6.32 15.09 15.67
C ILE A 109 -7.73 15.48 16.14
N GLU A 110 -8.43 14.54 16.78
CA GLU A 110 -9.81 14.70 17.27
C GLU A 110 -10.88 15.06 16.22
N ASP A 111 -10.59 14.86 14.92
CA ASP A 111 -11.56 15.16 13.87
C ASP A 111 -12.87 14.37 14.05
N ARG A 112 -13.98 15.09 14.19
CA ARG A 112 -15.31 14.53 14.45
C ARG A 112 -15.92 13.85 13.23
N ARG A 113 -15.37 14.06 12.02
CA ARG A 113 -15.82 13.37 10.81
C ARG A 113 -15.47 11.89 10.89
N ARG A 114 -16.43 11.02 10.55
CA ARG A 114 -16.25 9.56 10.57
C ARG A 114 -15.18 9.14 9.55
N PRO A 115 -14.17 8.33 9.93
CA PRO A 115 -13.23 7.81 8.94
C PRO A 115 -13.93 7.04 7.83
N ILE A 116 -13.29 6.96 6.66
CA ILE A 116 -13.73 6.06 5.59
C ILE A 116 -13.46 4.63 6.05
N VAL A 117 -14.51 3.79 6.04
CA VAL A 117 -14.43 2.42 6.55
C VAL A 117 -14.17 1.46 5.40
N PHE A 118 -12.96 0.88 5.39
CA PHE A 118 -12.62 -0.26 4.55
C PHE A 118 -13.05 -1.54 5.27
N GLY A 119 -14.08 -2.21 4.74
CA GLY A 119 -14.58 -3.47 5.26
C GLY A 119 -13.98 -4.68 4.54
N GLY A 120 -13.83 -5.79 5.26
CA GLY A 120 -13.35 -7.05 4.70
C GLY A 120 -12.35 -7.73 5.63
N GLN A 121 -11.57 -8.65 5.06
CA GLN A 121 -10.57 -9.44 5.78
C GLN A 121 -9.19 -9.27 5.13
N PRO A 122 -8.58 -8.08 5.20
CA PRO A 122 -7.33 -7.77 4.49
C PRO A 122 -6.23 -8.77 4.87
N GLY A 123 -5.56 -9.29 3.85
CA GLY A 123 -4.49 -10.28 3.91
C GLY A 123 -4.91 -11.70 4.31
N ALA A 124 -6.17 -11.91 4.72
CA ALA A 124 -6.60 -13.20 5.25
C ALA A 124 -6.74 -14.24 4.13
N SER A 125 -6.25 -15.45 4.38
CA SER A 125 -6.49 -16.59 3.50
C SER A 125 -7.93 -17.06 3.66
N ILE A 126 -8.73 -16.95 2.60
CA ILE A 126 -10.14 -17.33 2.61
C ILE A 126 -10.33 -18.56 1.71
N PRO A 127 -10.97 -19.64 2.19
CA PRO A 127 -11.31 -20.76 1.33
C PRO A 127 -12.22 -20.32 0.18
N GLU A 128 -11.98 -20.84 -1.04
CA GLU A 128 -12.65 -20.36 -2.26
C GLU A 128 -14.20 -20.37 -2.16
N GLU A 129 -14.77 -21.38 -1.50
CA GLU A 129 -16.23 -21.52 -1.30
C GLU A 129 -16.83 -20.43 -0.40
N TRP A 130 -16.03 -19.84 0.51
CA TRP A 130 -16.46 -18.79 1.43
C TRP A 130 -16.16 -17.40 0.92
N PHE A 131 -15.35 -17.27 -0.14
CA PHE A 131 -14.89 -15.99 -0.64
C PHE A 131 -16.04 -15.06 -1.06
N LEU A 132 -16.94 -15.55 -1.93
CA LEU A 132 -18.08 -14.77 -2.40
C LEU A 132 -19.10 -14.46 -1.27
N PRO A 133 -19.56 -15.44 -0.46
CA PRO A 133 -20.48 -15.16 0.65
C PRO A 133 -19.94 -14.12 1.64
N THR A 134 -18.65 -14.19 2.00
CA THR A 134 -18.04 -13.24 2.94
C THR A 134 -17.91 -11.86 2.30
N ALA A 135 -17.47 -11.76 1.05
CA ALA A 135 -17.44 -10.47 0.34
C ALA A 135 -18.84 -9.82 0.29
N ILE A 136 -19.89 -10.58 -0.03
CA ILE A 136 -21.28 -10.08 -0.02
C ILE A 136 -21.67 -9.55 1.36
N SER A 137 -21.28 -10.24 2.44
CA SER A 137 -21.60 -9.75 3.79
C SER A 137 -21.02 -8.37 4.07
N TYR A 138 -19.77 -8.11 3.70
CA TYR A 138 -19.15 -6.80 3.92
C TYR A 138 -19.74 -5.72 3.01
N VAL A 139 -19.97 -6.02 1.72
CA VAL A 139 -20.48 -5.01 0.78
C VAL A 139 -21.88 -4.53 1.19
N ARG A 140 -22.73 -5.43 1.73
CA ARG A 140 -24.09 -5.09 2.17
C ARG A 140 -24.14 -4.23 3.42
N GLU A 141 -23.06 -4.18 4.21
CA GLU A 141 -23.06 -3.38 5.43
C GLU A 141 -23.07 -1.88 5.09
N PRO A 142 -24.07 -1.12 5.55
CA PRO A 142 -24.20 0.30 5.22
C PRO A 142 -23.09 1.16 5.85
N LEU A 143 -22.36 0.62 6.83
CA LEU A 143 -21.20 1.27 7.43
C LEU A 143 -19.93 1.13 6.59
N VAL A 144 -19.90 0.21 5.61
CA VAL A 144 -18.73 -0.03 4.76
C VAL A 144 -18.74 0.92 3.56
N ASP A 145 -17.70 1.74 3.48
CA ASP A 145 -17.52 2.74 2.43
C ASP A 145 -16.70 2.20 1.25
N ALA A 146 -15.75 1.31 1.54
CA ALA A 146 -14.83 0.70 0.60
C ALA A 146 -14.57 -0.77 1.00
N LEU A 147 -14.16 -1.60 0.05
CA LEU A 147 -13.86 -3.01 0.32
C LEU A 147 -12.36 -3.27 0.27
N ASN A 148 -11.81 -3.88 1.32
CA ASN A 148 -10.50 -4.51 1.32
C ASN A 148 -10.65 -5.93 1.87
N HIS A 149 -10.69 -6.92 0.97
CA HIS A 149 -11.03 -8.30 1.30
C HIS A 149 -9.81 -9.20 1.22
N GLY A 150 -9.95 -10.44 1.69
CA GLY A 150 -8.84 -11.38 1.74
C GLY A 150 -8.43 -11.94 0.38
N ARG A 151 -7.60 -12.97 0.44
CA ARG A 151 -6.95 -13.59 -0.71
C ARG A 151 -7.31 -15.06 -0.89
N LEU A 152 -7.05 -15.57 -2.09
CA LEU A 152 -7.20 -16.98 -2.44
C LEU A 152 -5.83 -17.68 -2.49
N ASP A 153 -5.53 -18.52 -1.50
CA ASP A 153 -4.32 -19.36 -1.53
C ASP A 153 -4.52 -20.66 -2.36
N VAL A 154 -5.77 -20.99 -2.67
CA VAL A 154 -6.16 -22.16 -3.47
C VAL A 154 -7.26 -21.76 -4.44
N VAL A 155 -7.09 -22.09 -5.72
CA VAL A 155 -8.09 -21.86 -6.77
C VAL A 155 -8.28 -23.14 -7.58
N GLU A 156 -9.53 -23.58 -7.72
CA GLU A 156 -9.89 -24.84 -8.40
C GLU A 156 -9.12 -26.06 -7.83
N GLY A 157 -8.92 -26.08 -6.51
CA GLY A 157 -8.17 -27.13 -5.82
C GLY A 157 -6.65 -27.06 -6.01
N ARG A 158 -6.11 -26.05 -6.69
CA ARG A 158 -4.67 -25.87 -6.91
C ARG A 158 -4.11 -24.78 -6.00
N ARG A 159 -3.05 -25.10 -5.25
CA ARG A 159 -2.34 -24.12 -4.41
C ARG A 159 -1.63 -23.08 -5.28
N VAL A 160 -1.91 -21.82 -5.01
CA VAL A 160 -1.27 -20.67 -5.66
C VAL A 160 0.20 -20.59 -5.25
N ARG A 161 1.08 -20.37 -6.22
CA ARG A 161 2.50 -20.15 -5.99
C ARG A 161 2.91 -18.83 -6.65
N ALA A 162 3.66 -18.01 -5.94
CA ALA A 162 4.25 -16.80 -6.48
C ALA A 162 5.06 -17.09 -7.75
N ARG A 163 5.01 -16.18 -8.72
CA ARG A 163 5.64 -16.22 -10.04
C ARG A 163 5.17 -17.36 -10.95
N SER A 164 4.08 -18.03 -10.60
CA SER A 164 3.44 -19.03 -11.47
C SER A 164 2.26 -18.42 -12.23
N PRO A 165 1.83 -18.97 -13.38
CA PRO A 165 0.62 -18.50 -14.06
C PRO A 165 -0.64 -18.53 -13.17
N LEU A 166 -0.65 -19.41 -12.17
CA LEU A 166 -1.75 -19.55 -11.24
C LEU A 166 -1.91 -18.32 -10.32
N GLU A 167 -0.85 -17.54 -10.10
CA GLU A 167 -0.91 -16.27 -9.36
C GLU A 167 -1.81 -15.25 -10.08
N ALA A 168 -1.57 -15.02 -11.38
CA ALA A 168 -2.42 -14.16 -12.18
C ALA A 168 -3.87 -14.68 -12.24
N ILE A 169 -4.05 -16.01 -12.39
CA ILE A 169 -5.38 -16.64 -12.39
C ILE A 169 -6.09 -16.44 -11.06
N ALA A 170 -5.40 -16.60 -9.94
CA ALA A 170 -5.98 -16.42 -8.62
C ALA A 170 -6.38 -14.97 -8.36
N THR A 171 -5.51 -14.02 -8.73
CA THR A 171 -5.80 -12.59 -8.63
C THR A 171 -6.99 -12.21 -9.52
N MET A 172 -7.06 -12.68 -10.76
CA MET A 172 -8.24 -12.48 -11.60
C MET A 172 -9.51 -13.13 -11.04
N ARG A 173 -9.40 -14.30 -10.40
CA ARG A 173 -10.53 -15.00 -9.77
C ARG A 173 -11.05 -14.22 -8.58
N GLU A 174 -10.17 -13.75 -7.71
CA GLU A 174 -10.47 -12.85 -6.60
C GLU A 174 -11.28 -11.65 -7.09
N LEU A 175 -10.77 -10.89 -8.08
CA LEU A 175 -11.45 -9.69 -8.57
C LEU A 175 -12.78 -9.98 -9.26
N ARG A 176 -12.94 -11.15 -9.92
CA ARG A 176 -14.25 -11.57 -10.45
C ARG A 176 -15.26 -11.79 -9.34
N LEU A 177 -14.86 -12.48 -8.26
CA LEU A 177 -15.74 -12.76 -7.13
C LEU A 177 -16.10 -11.47 -6.37
N LEU A 178 -15.14 -10.55 -6.20
CA LEU A 178 -15.43 -9.25 -5.61
C LEU A 178 -16.41 -8.44 -6.46
N ARG A 179 -16.19 -8.33 -7.78
CA ARG A 179 -17.14 -7.64 -8.69
C ARG A 179 -18.52 -8.31 -8.74
N GLU A 180 -18.57 -9.63 -8.63
CA GLU A 180 -19.83 -10.35 -8.50
C GLU A 180 -20.53 -10.01 -7.16
N ALA A 181 -19.78 -9.95 -6.06
CA ALA A 181 -20.31 -9.56 -4.75
C ALA A 181 -20.88 -8.13 -4.76
N THR A 182 -20.19 -7.18 -5.40
CA THR A 182 -20.65 -5.80 -5.51
C THR A 182 -21.93 -5.69 -6.33
N LYS A 183 -22.01 -6.42 -7.44
CA LYS A 183 -23.21 -6.51 -8.27
C LYS A 183 -24.40 -7.13 -7.54
N ILE A 184 -24.22 -8.28 -6.88
CA ILE A 184 -25.29 -8.95 -6.11
C ILE A 184 -25.82 -8.04 -4.99
N SER A 185 -24.96 -7.17 -4.46
CA SER A 185 -25.30 -6.26 -3.36
C SER A 185 -25.85 -4.91 -3.85
N GLY A 186 -25.95 -4.68 -5.17
CA GLY A 186 -26.43 -3.42 -5.74
C GLY A 186 -25.49 -2.23 -5.53
N ARG A 187 -24.20 -2.49 -5.29
CA ARG A 187 -23.16 -1.49 -5.00
C ARG A 187 -21.99 -1.59 -5.96
N GLU A 188 -22.29 -1.69 -7.26
CA GLU A 188 -21.28 -1.91 -8.32
C GLU A 188 -20.20 -0.81 -8.36
N GLY A 189 -20.52 0.40 -7.88
CA GLY A 189 -19.59 1.52 -7.84
C GLY A 189 -18.60 1.48 -6.67
N ILE A 190 -18.79 0.60 -5.68
CA ILE A 190 -17.95 0.59 -4.47
C ILE A 190 -16.48 0.41 -4.81
N HIS A 191 -15.63 1.15 -4.11
CA HIS A 191 -14.17 1.08 -4.25
C HIS A 191 -13.63 -0.27 -3.76
N LEU A 192 -12.66 -0.81 -4.50
CA LEU A 192 -11.86 -1.97 -4.10
C LEU A 192 -10.41 -1.55 -3.82
N LEU A 193 -9.87 -2.00 -2.69
CA LEU A 193 -8.44 -2.21 -2.47
C LEU A 193 -8.26 -3.72 -2.44
N ALA A 194 -7.71 -4.31 -3.51
CA ALA A 194 -7.69 -5.75 -3.69
C ALA A 194 -6.51 -6.18 -4.58
N GLY A 195 -6.52 -7.43 -5.03
CA GLY A 195 -5.43 -8.06 -5.78
C GLY A 195 -4.49 -8.85 -4.87
N GLU A 196 -4.93 -9.20 -3.67
CA GLU A 196 -4.09 -9.76 -2.60
C GLU A 196 -3.66 -11.22 -2.82
N SER A 197 -4.32 -11.93 -3.74
CA SER A 197 -3.91 -13.28 -4.17
C SER A 197 -2.61 -13.28 -4.97
N GLY A 198 -2.23 -12.11 -5.50
CA GLY A 198 -0.94 -11.86 -6.13
C GLY A 198 0.02 -11.19 -5.14
N VAL A 199 1.26 -11.68 -5.07
CA VAL A 199 2.30 -11.10 -4.19
C VAL A 199 3.48 -10.54 -4.98
N THR A 200 3.49 -10.74 -6.28
CA THR A 200 4.48 -10.23 -7.24
C THR A 200 3.80 -9.32 -8.26
N CYS A 201 4.61 -8.63 -9.06
CA CYS A 201 4.11 -7.77 -10.13
C CYS A 201 3.19 -8.50 -11.11
N VAL A 202 3.36 -9.83 -11.29
CA VAL A 202 2.52 -10.65 -12.17
C VAL A 202 1.05 -10.59 -11.76
N GLY A 203 0.75 -10.70 -10.47
CA GLY A 203 -0.62 -10.65 -9.96
C GLY A 203 -1.21 -9.25 -10.12
N THR A 204 -0.47 -8.24 -9.66
CA THR A 204 -0.87 -6.83 -9.72
C THR A 204 -1.19 -6.38 -11.14
N LEU A 205 -0.31 -6.65 -12.10
CA LEU A 205 -0.48 -6.23 -13.48
C LEU A 205 -1.57 -7.03 -14.22
N ALA A 206 -1.85 -8.27 -13.81
CA ALA A 206 -2.92 -9.06 -14.41
C ALA A 206 -4.32 -8.50 -14.14
N VAL A 207 -4.46 -7.62 -13.14
CA VAL A 207 -5.75 -7.02 -12.74
C VAL A 207 -5.82 -5.50 -12.90
N ALA A 208 -4.78 -4.86 -13.43
CA ALA A 208 -4.79 -3.44 -13.82
C ALA A 208 -5.64 -3.24 -15.10
N SER A 209 -6.97 -3.17 -14.94
CA SER A 209 -7.91 -2.95 -16.04
C SER A 209 -9.30 -2.63 -15.51
N GLU A 210 -10.09 -1.89 -16.29
CA GLU A 210 -11.48 -1.51 -15.95
C GLU A 210 -12.40 -2.71 -15.69
N ARG A 211 -12.01 -3.92 -16.14
CA ARG A 211 -12.73 -5.17 -15.85
C ARG A 211 -12.52 -5.66 -14.41
N TYR A 212 -11.37 -5.37 -13.82
CA TYR A 212 -10.93 -5.89 -12.53
C TYR A 212 -10.77 -4.74 -11.54
N LEU A 213 -9.56 -4.23 -11.32
CA LEU A 213 -9.31 -2.99 -10.57
C LEU A 213 -9.28 -1.82 -11.54
N ARG A 214 -10.25 -0.91 -11.37
CA ARG A 214 -10.45 0.27 -12.22
C ARG A 214 -9.48 1.36 -11.79
N THR A 215 -9.38 2.39 -12.61
CA THR A 215 -8.69 3.64 -12.26
C THR A 215 -9.32 4.37 -11.05
N SER A 216 -10.55 4.05 -10.66
CA SER A 216 -11.20 4.53 -9.42
C SER A 216 -10.97 3.63 -8.20
N ASP A 217 -10.22 2.54 -8.36
CA ASP A 217 -9.86 1.59 -7.33
C ASP A 217 -8.37 1.74 -6.92
N ALA A 218 -8.02 1.24 -5.74
CA ALA A 218 -6.68 1.35 -5.21
C ALA A 218 -5.88 0.11 -5.57
N HIS A 219 -4.66 0.33 -6.04
CA HIS A 219 -3.68 -0.71 -6.24
C HIS A 219 -2.62 -0.62 -5.13
N LEU A 220 -2.46 -1.70 -4.37
CA LEU A 220 -1.47 -1.75 -3.31
C LEU A 220 -0.07 -2.01 -3.90
N ILE A 221 0.89 -1.17 -3.56
CA ILE A 221 2.33 -1.42 -3.78
C ILE A 221 2.97 -1.50 -2.40
N GLY A 222 3.31 -2.71 -1.95
CA GLY A 222 3.95 -2.90 -0.65
C GLY A 222 5.41 -2.46 -0.65
N VAL A 223 5.84 -1.71 0.35
CA VAL A 223 7.28 -1.52 0.60
C VAL A 223 7.84 -2.71 1.38
N ILE A 224 9.11 -3.03 1.17
CA ILE A 224 9.77 -4.15 1.86
C ILE A 224 10.36 -3.60 3.16
N SER A 225 10.05 -4.27 4.28
CA SER A 225 10.59 -3.91 5.60
C SER A 225 12.11 -4.15 5.65
N GLU A 226 12.94 -3.16 5.99
CA GLU A 226 12.66 -1.72 6.20
C GLU A 226 13.41 -0.88 5.17
N LEU A 227 12.79 0.20 4.66
CA LEU A 227 13.32 1.07 3.60
C LEU A 227 13.92 0.30 2.41
N LYS A 228 13.23 -0.76 1.97
CA LYS A 228 13.64 -1.59 0.84
C LYS A 228 12.57 -1.62 -0.25
N THR A 229 13.05 -1.86 -1.47
CA THR A 229 12.25 -2.09 -2.67
C THR A 229 12.90 -3.17 -3.54
N ASP A 230 12.20 -3.56 -4.59
CA ASP A 230 12.68 -4.49 -5.60
C ASP A 230 12.14 -4.10 -6.98
N TYR A 231 12.54 -4.84 -8.01
CA TYR A 231 12.08 -4.60 -9.37
C TYR A 231 10.60 -4.91 -9.57
N ASP A 232 10.00 -5.78 -8.77
CA ASP A 232 8.56 -6.05 -8.85
C ASP A 232 7.79 -4.77 -8.44
N ARG A 233 8.12 -4.17 -7.29
CA ARG A 233 7.50 -2.94 -6.79
C ARG A 233 7.76 -1.72 -7.68
N LEU A 234 8.99 -1.57 -8.18
CA LEU A 234 9.33 -0.47 -9.11
C LEU A 234 8.58 -0.62 -10.45
N THR A 235 8.43 -1.84 -10.96
CA THR A 235 7.64 -2.12 -12.17
C THR A 235 6.16 -1.83 -11.94
N GLU A 236 5.61 -2.27 -10.81
CA GLU A 236 4.24 -1.96 -10.41
C GLU A 236 4.00 -0.45 -10.39
N ALA A 237 4.88 0.33 -9.76
CA ALA A 237 4.74 1.79 -9.68
C ALA A 237 4.69 2.45 -11.06
N VAL A 238 5.57 2.07 -11.98
CA VAL A 238 5.61 2.62 -13.34
C VAL A 238 4.36 2.23 -14.13
N CYS A 239 4.00 0.95 -14.14
CA CYS A 239 2.87 0.46 -14.92
C CYS A 239 1.53 0.96 -14.39
N LEU A 240 1.36 1.07 -13.06
CA LEU A 240 0.14 1.56 -12.45
C LEU A 240 -0.02 3.08 -12.63
N ALA A 241 1.08 3.84 -12.59
CA ALA A 241 1.05 5.25 -12.94
C ALA A 241 0.62 5.46 -14.40
N ASP A 242 1.13 4.67 -15.34
CA ASP A 242 0.73 4.72 -16.76
C ASP A 242 -0.74 4.28 -16.96
N TYR A 243 -1.19 3.27 -16.24
CA TYR A 243 -2.59 2.83 -16.25
C TYR A 243 -3.56 3.90 -15.72
N GLY A 244 -3.07 4.86 -14.91
CA GLY A 244 -3.90 5.86 -14.24
C GLY A 244 -4.51 5.36 -12.94
N ALA A 245 -3.88 4.37 -12.29
CA ALA A 245 -4.28 3.92 -10.97
C ALA A 245 -4.13 5.04 -9.93
N ILE A 246 -5.03 5.07 -8.95
CA ILE A 246 -4.94 6.01 -7.82
C ILE A 246 -3.95 5.48 -6.80
N SER A 247 -2.98 6.31 -6.42
CA SER A 247 -2.20 6.12 -5.19
C SER A 247 -3.06 6.57 -4.01
N ALA A 248 -3.68 5.62 -3.31
CA ALA A 248 -4.64 5.89 -2.22
C ALA A 248 -4.03 5.77 -0.80
N THR A 249 -2.72 5.57 -0.71
CA THR A 249 -1.94 5.41 0.52
C THR A 249 -0.59 6.08 0.39
#